data_AF-A0A920KZB7-F1
#
_entry.id   AF-A0A920KZB7-F1
#
_cell.length_a   1.000
_cell.length_b   1.000
_cell.length_c   1.000
_cell.angle_alpha   90.00
_cell.angle_beta   90.00
_cell.angle_gamma   90.00
#
_symmetry.space_group_name_H-M   'P 1'
#
loop_
_entity.id
_entity.type
_entity.pdbx_description
1 polymer ?
#
loop_
_entity_poly.entity_id
_entity_poly.type
_entity_poly.pdbx_seq_one_letter_code
_entity_poly.pdbx_strand_id
1 'polypeptide(L)'
;MVHQCLTPLDLERMLGMTRGDICHGRLEPDQLFNMRPHPDAAQYATPVTGLYLCGSGAHPGGGVTGAPGHNAARRMTEGCMRAEQPNSSCLTGGR
;
A
#
# COMPACT_ATOMS: atom_id res chain seq x y z
N MET A 1 27.37 16.30 22.38
CA MET A 1 26.47 15.66 21.42
C MET A 1 25.41 14.92 22.19
N VAL A 2 24.13 15.21 21.95
CA VAL A 2 23.03 14.42 22.50
C VAL A 2 22.73 13.32 21.48
N HIS A 3 22.70 12.07 21.91
CA HIS A 3 22.27 10.94 21.08
C HIS A 3 20.86 10.53 21.50
N GLN A 4 20.06 10.10 20.52
CA GLN A 4 18.70 9.65 20.74
C GLN A 4 18.60 8.19 20.27
N CYS A 5 18.31 7.29 21.20
CA CYS A 5 18.02 5.89 20.90
C CYS A 5 16.50 5.70 20.89
N LEU A 6 15.96 5.14 19.81
CA LEU A 6 14.55 4.80 19.70
C LEU A 6 14.40 3.29 19.80
N THR A 7 13.61 2.83 20.78
CA THR A 7 13.27 1.42 20.91
C THR A 7 12.13 1.05 19.95
N PRO A 8 11.90 -0.26 19.68
CA PRO A 8 10.74 -0.68 18.90
C PRO A 8 9.40 -0.17 19.46
N LEU A 9 9.28 -0.05 20.79
CA LEU A 9 8.09 0.50 21.43
C LEU A 9 7.93 2.00 21.15
N ASP A 10 9.04 2.74 21.07
CA ASP A 10 9.01 4.16 20.72
C ASP A 10 8.61 4.33 19.24
N LEU A 11 9.15 3.51 18.34
CA LEU A 11 8.79 3.53 16.92
C LEU A 11 7.31 3.20 16.70
N GLU A 12 6.77 2.22 17.42
CA GLU A 12 5.35 1.87 17.37
C GLU A 12 4.46 3.03 17.83
N ARG A 13 4.82 3.70 18.95
CA ARG A 13 4.06 4.83 19.49
C ARG A 13 4.13 6.09 18.63
N MET A 14 5.28 6.37 18.03
CA MET A 14 5.50 7.60 17.27
C MET A 14 5.07 7.49 15.81
N LEU A 15 5.32 6.33 15.18
CA LEU A 15 5.20 6.16 13.73
C LEU A 15 4.16 5.11 13.35
N GLY A 16 3.55 4.40 14.30
CA GLY A 16 2.63 3.30 14.02
C GLY A 16 3.32 2.05 13.43
N MET A 17 4.66 1.98 13.54
CA MET A 17 5.42 0.80 13.13
C MET A 17 5.24 -0.30 14.17
N THR A 18 4.19 -1.12 14.02
CA THR A 18 3.91 -2.24 14.93
C THR A 18 5.18 -3.08 15.13
N ARG A 19 5.60 -3.25 16.39
CA ARG A 19 6.84 -3.95 16.79
C ARG A 19 8.12 -3.40 16.16
N GLY A 20 8.12 -2.16 15.68
CA GLY A 20 9.25 -1.54 14.98
C GLY A 20 9.49 -2.09 13.57
N ASP A 21 8.51 -2.74 12.94
CA ASP A 21 8.65 -3.30 11.60
C ASP A 21 8.52 -2.21 10.52
N ILE A 22 9.65 -1.88 9.89
CA ILE A 22 9.72 -0.89 8.80
C ILE A 22 8.89 -1.26 7.58
N CYS A 23 8.62 -2.55 7.37
CA CYS A 23 7.88 -3.08 6.25
C CYS A 23 6.39 -3.28 6.58
N HIS A 24 5.95 -2.95 7.81
CA HIS A 24 4.57 -3.11 8.27
C HIS A 24 4.00 -4.52 7.96
N GLY A 25 4.84 -5.56 8.06
CA GLY A 25 4.47 -6.92 7.69
C GLY A 25 5.68 -7.81 7.37
N ARG A 26 5.54 -9.08 7.72
CA ARG A 26 6.57 -10.13 7.55
C ARG A 26 7.02 -10.26 6.10
N LEU A 27 8.33 -10.25 5.87
CA LEU A 27 8.94 -10.53 4.56
C LEU A 27 9.13 -12.04 4.35
N GLU A 28 8.06 -12.81 4.48
CA GLU A 28 8.04 -14.26 4.21
C GLU A 28 7.41 -14.53 2.85
N PRO A 29 7.73 -15.64 2.16
CA PRO A 29 7.20 -15.94 0.83
C PRO A 29 5.68 -15.88 0.69
N ASP A 30 4.95 -16.22 1.75
CA ASP A 30 3.48 -16.18 1.84
C ASP A 30 2.91 -14.77 2.08
N GLN A 31 3.76 -13.79 2.39
CA GLN A 31 3.42 -12.38 2.66
C GLN A 31 4.29 -11.41 1.83
N LEU A 32 4.83 -11.93 0.72
CA LEU A 32 5.63 -11.19 -0.24
C LEU A 32 4.82 -10.94 -1.52
N PHE A 33 5.27 -9.94 -2.28
CA PHE A 33 4.68 -9.57 -3.57
C PHE A 33 3.18 -9.26 -3.52
N ASN A 34 2.42 -9.86 -4.43
CA ASN A 34 0.98 -9.72 -4.58
C ASN A 34 0.17 -10.23 -3.38
N MET A 35 0.80 -10.95 -2.44
CA MET A 35 0.12 -11.42 -1.23
C MET A 35 0.11 -10.39 -0.11
N ARG A 36 0.68 -9.20 -0.31
CA ARG A 36 0.75 -8.14 0.69
C ARG A 36 -0.20 -6.97 0.37
N PRO A 37 -1.21 -6.65 1.22
CA PRO A 37 -1.74 -7.37 2.39
C PRO A 37 -2.82 -8.41 2.04
N HIS A 38 -3.37 -8.33 0.84
CA HIS A 38 -4.41 -9.23 0.32
C HIS A 38 -4.27 -9.29 -1.21
N PRO A 39 -4.56 -10.43 -1.87
CA PRO A 39 -4.53 -10.54 -3.33
C PRO A 39 -5.33 -9.45 -4.05
N ASP A 40 -6.47 -9.05 -3.50
CA ASP A 40 -7.31 -7.99 -4.08
C ASP A 40 -6.66 -6.61 -4.04
N ALA A 41 -5.66 -6.40 -3.18
CA ALA A 41 -4.90 -5.17 -3.05
C ALA A 41 -3.51 -5.23 -3.72
N ALA A 42 -3.18 -6.35 -4.38
CA ALA A 42 -1.88 -6.62 -4.99
C ALA A 42 -1.42 -5.57 -6.02
N GLN A 43 -2.39 -4.94 -6.70
CA GLN A 43 -2.14 -3.92 -7.72
C GLN A 43 -2.41 -2.51 -7.20
N TYR A 44 -2.22 -2.26 -5.91
CA TYR A 44 -2.38 -0.94 -5.27
C TYR A 44 -3.82 -0.40 -5.25
N ALA A 45 -4.78 -1.03 -5.92
CA ALA A 45 -6.20 -0.71 -5.81
C ALA A 45 -6.82 -1.62 -4.76
N THR A 46 -7.60 -1.07 -3.83
CA THR A 46 -8.30 -1.87 -2.83
C THR A 46 -9.73 -2.21 -3.30
N PRO A 47 -10.44 -3.15 -2.65
CA PRO A 47 -11.86 -3.41 -2.93
C PRO A 47 -12.76 -2.18 -2.75
N VAL A 48 -12.30 -1.16 -2.03
CA VAL A 48 -13.02 0.10 -1.82
C VAL A 48 -12.68 1.05 -2.97
N THR A 49 -13.71 1.48 -3.72
CA THR A 49 -13.55 2.40 -4.84
C THR A 49 -12.92 3.71 -4.40
N GLY A 50 -11.86 4.15 -5.09
CA GLY A 50 -11.14 5.38 -4.77
C GLY A 50 -10.11 5.26 -3.64
N LEU A 51 -9.98 4.08 -3.00
CA LEU A 51 -8.96 3.82 -2.00
C LEU A 51 -7.80 3.01 -2.61
N TYR A 52 -6.60 3.58 -2.53
CA TYR A 52 -5.37 2.99 -3.04
C TYR A 52 -4.39 2.69 -1.91
N LEU A 53 -3.69 1.58 -2.04
CA LEU A 53 -2.67 1.13 -1.11
C LEU A 53 -1.30 1.68 -1.52
N CYS A 54 -0.63 2.37 -0.60
CA CYS A 54 0.73 2.86 -0.75
C CYS A 54 1.54 2.69 0.54
N GLY A 55 2.87 2.76 0.44
CA GLY A 55 3.77 2.77 1.60
C GLY A 55 4.63 1.52 1.71
N SER A 56 5.37 1.40 2.82
CA SER A 56 6.37 0.34 2.99
C SER A 56 5.80 -1.07 3.16
N GLY A 57 4.50 -1.15 3.49
CA GLY A 57 3.73 -2.39 3.53
C GLY A 57 3.11 -2.80 2.20
N ALA A 58 3.42 -2.13 1.09
CA ALA A 58 2.98 -2.54 -0.24
C ALA A 58 4.13 -3.15 -1.05
N HIS A 59 3.82 -4.06 -1.97
CA HIS A 59 4.77 -4.51 -3.01
C HIS A 59 5.34 -3.29 -3.76
N PRO A 60 6.62 -3.26 -4.20
CA PRO A 60 7.70 -4.26 -4.12
C PRO A 60 8.41 -4.37 -2.77
N GLY A 61 7.91 -3.69 -1.74
CA GLY A 61 8.53 -3.62 -0.42
C GLY A 61 8.86 -2.18 -0.03
N GLY A 62 9.06 -2.01 1.26
CA GLY A 62 9.39 -0.73 1.88
C GLY A 62 10.84 -0.32 1.79
N GLY A 63 11.07 0.98 1.96
CA GLY A 63 12.41 1.58 1.97
C GLY A 63 12.42 2.94 1.29
N VAL A 64 13.62 3.48 1.06
CA VAL A 64 13.83 4.81 0.45
C VAL A 64 13.61 4.80 -1.08
N THR A 65 13.22 3.66 -1.66
CA THR A 65 13.02 3.51 -3.12
C THR A 65 11.83 4.29 -3.64
N GLY A 66 10.80 4.53 -2.81
CA GLY A 66 9.56 5.21 -3.23
C GLY A 66 8.70 4.45 -4.24
N ALA A 67 9.13 3.25 -4.67
CA ALA A 67 8.44 2.41 -5.65
C ALA A 67 6.95 2.14 -5.33
N PRO A 68 6.56 1.76 -4.09
CA PRO A 68 5.15 1.52 -3.81
C PRO A 68 4.29 2.78 -3.95
N GLY A 69 4.82 3.95 -3.60
CA GLY A 69 4.13 5.24 -3.78
C GLY A 69 3.97 5.61 -5.26
N HIS A 70 5.02 5.45 -6.05
CA HIS A 70 4.97 5.69 -7.50
C HIS A 70 3.93 4.80 -8.18
N ASN A 71 3.92 3.51 -7.86
CA ASN A 71 2.99 2.56 -8.46
C ASN A 71 1.53 2.81 -8.04
N ALA A 72 1.30 3.15 -6.77
CA ALA A 72 -0.02 3.56 -6.28
C ALA A 72 -0.53 4.82 -6.99
N ALA A 73 0.31 5.84 -7.14
CA ALA A 73 -0.03 7.06 -7.85
C ALA A 73 -0.38 6.81 -9.32
N ARG A 74 0.42 5.97 -10.01
CA ARG A 74 0.11 5.54 -11.38
C ARG A 74 -1.26 4.86 -11.45
N ARG A 75 -1.57 3.98 -10.50
CA ARG A 75 -2.85 3.28 -10.47
C ARG A 75 -4.03 4.21 -10.16
N MET A 76 -3.82 5.20 -9.31
CA MET A 76 -4.79 6.25 -9.03
C MET A 76 -5.12 7.04 -10.31
N THR A 77 -4.11 7.45 -11.08
CA THR A 77 -4.32 8.16 -12.34
C THR A 77 -5.04 7.31 -13.39
N GLU A 78 -4.69 6.02 -13.51
CA GLU A 78 -5.41 5.06 -14.37
C GLU A 78 -6.88 4.88 -13.94
N GLY A 79 -7.14 4.83 -12.63
CA GLY A 79 -8.47 4.68 -12.05
C GLY A 79 -9.32 5.95 -12.19
N CYS A 80 -8.73 7.12 -11.98
CA CYS A 80 -9.36 8.43 -12.20
C CYS A 80 -9.78 8.58 -13.66
N MET A 81 -8.88 8.27 -14.61
CA MET A 81 -9.22 8.28 -16.04
C MET A 81 -10.34 7.30 -16.41
N ARG A 82 -10.49 6.18 -15.70
CA ARG A 82 -11.61 5.23 -15.91
C ARG A 82 -12.91 5.72 -15.27
N ALA A 83 -12.84 6.38 -14.12
CA ALA A 83 -14.00 6.98 -13.46
C ALA A 83 -14.51 8.23 -14.19
N GLU A 84 -13.62 8.99 -14.83
CA GLU A 84 -13.93 10.18 -15.63
C GLU A 84 -14.44 9.85 -17.05
N GLN A 85 -14.40 8.58 -17.50
CA GLN A 85 -15.06 8.13 -18.73
C GLN A 85 -16.47 7.63 -18.41
N PRO A 86 -17.52 8.46 -18.52
CA PRO A 86 -18.86 8.12 -18.04
C PRO A 86 -19.62 7.19 -19.00
N ASN A 87 -19.00 6.80 -20.14
CA ASN A 87 -19.65 6.09 -21.24
C ASN A 87 -18.91 4.82 -21.69
N SER A 88 -18.46 3.98 -20.77
CA SER A 88 -18.13 2.60 -21.10
C SER A 88 -18.86 1.63 -20.18
N SER A 89 -20.17 1.47 -20.42
CA SER A 89 -21.00 0.25 -20.28
C SER A 89 -20.81 -0.80 -19.15
N CYS A 90 -19.92 -0.63 -18.16
CA CYS A 90 -19.61 -1.66 -17.16
C CYS A 90 -20.17 -1.38 -15.76
N LEU A 91 -21.08 -0.42 -15.62
CA LEU A 91 -21.89 -0.22 -14.41
C LEU A 91 -23.16 -1.11 -14.36
N THR A 92 -23.36 -2.01 -15.34
CA THR A 92 -24.42 -3.03 -15.27
C THR A 92 -23.83 -4.40 -15.03
N GLY A 93 -23.71 -4.80 -13.76
CA GLY A 93 -23.29 -6.16 -13.43
C GLY A 93 -23.27 -6.45 -11.94
N GLY A 94 -24.45 -6.61 -11.33
CA GLY A 94 -24.57 -7.13 -9.97
C GLY A 94 -25.99 -7.07 -9.45
N ARG A 95 -26.82 -8.02 -9.90
CA ARG A 95 -27.92 -8.53 -9.07
C ARG A 95 -27.31 -9.40 -7.97
#